data_AF-A0A2W4TLL8-F1
#
_entry.id   AF-A0A2W4TLL8-F1
#
_cell.length_a   1.000
_cell.length_b   1.000
_cell.length_c   1.000
_cell.angle_alpha   90.00
_cell.angle_beta   90.00
_cell.angle_gamma   90.00
#
_symmetry.space_group_name_H-M   'P 1'
#
loop_
_entity.id
_entity.type
_entity.pdbx_description
1 polymer ?
#
loop_
_entity_poly.entity_id
_entity_poly.type
_entity_poly.pdbx_seq_one_letter_code
_entity_poly.pdbx_strand_id
1 'polypeptide(L)'
;YNSRLIQDWVYRWLTDSALFRRAQELESINVEREIPLVTALQAHVRKVVGSRGIAVEINPSSNLLIGNLGDLTSHPLWRLCPPAGMVSDAPGVRVCIGSDDPITFATSLPEEYQLLADALTEAGIAGPDVDAWLEAARQCGLTTKFTVPRLAGQLDKPMSFDRFPLRI
;
A
#
# COMPACT_ATOMS: atom_id res chain seq x y z
N TYR A 1 -24.69 -20.84 -3.45
CA TYR A 1 -23.29 -21.30 -3.54
C TYR A 1 -23.17 -22.65 -2.82
N ASN A 2 -22.65 -23.68 -3.48
CA ASN A 2 -22.69 -25.05 -2.97
C ASN A 2 -21.43 -25.36 -2.13
N SER A 3 -21.49 -25.10 -0.82
CA SER A 3 -20.37 -25.18 0.12
C SER A 3 -19.68 -26.55 0.14
N ARG A 4 -20.42 -27.65 -0.06
CA ARG A 4 -19.87 -29.01 -0.16
C ARG A 4 -18.93 -29.19 -1.34
N LEU A 5 -19.21 -28.52 -2.45
CA LEU A 5 -18.43 -28.64 -3.67
C LEU A 5 -17.06 -27.99 -3.47
N ILE A 6 -17.02 -26.79 -2.86
CA ILE A 6 -15.77 -26.11 -2.51
C ILE A 6 -14.95 -26.93 -1.51
N GLN A 7 -15.60 -27.50 -0.48
CA GLN A 7 -14.93 -28.35 0.49
C GLN A 7 -14.29 -29.59 -0.17
N ASP A 8 -14.98 -30.22 -1.11
CA ASP A 8 -14.45 -31.36 -1.88
C ASP A 8 -13.23 -30.96 -2.72
N TRP A 9 -13.28 -29.81 -3.41
CA TRP A 9 -12.13 -29.32 -4.19
C TRP A 9 -10.92 -29.00 -3.33
N VAL A 10 -11.12 -28.34 -2.18
CA VAL A 10 -10.03 -28.03 -1.24
C VAL A 10 -9.44 -29.31 -0.66
N TYR A 11 -10.29 -30.26 -0.25
CA TYR A 11 -9.84 -31.56 0.25
C TYR A 11 -8.99 -32.27 -0.81
N ARG A 12 -9.50 -32.39 -2.04
CA ARG A 12 -8.76 -33.03 -3.14
C ARG A 12 -7.48 -32.29 -3.47
N TRP A 13 -7.47 -30.96 -3.46
CA TRP A 13 -6.24 -30.18 -3.71
C TRP A 13 -5.15 -30.47 -2.66
N LEU A 14 -5.54 -30.68 -1.39
CA LEU A 14 -4.61 -31.02 -0.31
C LEU A 14 -4.17 -32.50 -0.32
N THR A 15 -5.01 -33.42 -0.82
CA THR A 15 -4.75 -34.86 -0.69
C THR A 15 -4.34 -35.56 -1.99
N ASP A 16 -4.64 -34.98 -3.16
CA ASP A 16 -4.31 -35.54 -4.47
C ASP A 16 -3.07 -34.84 -5.04
N SER A 17 -1.93 -35.55 -5.02
CA SER A 17 -0.66 -35.03 -5.52
C SER A 17 -0.65 -34.67 -7.00
N ALA A 18 -1.51 -35.31 -7.82
CA ALA A 18 -1.60 -35.00 -9.25
C ALA A 18 -2.40 -33.71 -9.45
N LEU A 19 -3.50 -33.55 -8.72
CA LEU A 19 -4.27 -32.31 -8.71
C LEU A 19 -3.45 -31.13 -8.17
N PHE A 20 -2.71 -31.32 -7.08
CA PHE A 20 -1.83 -30.29 -6.53
C PHE A 20 -0.82 -29.81 -7.58
N ARG A 21 -0.12 -30.76 -8.23
CA ARG A 21 0.85 -30.44 -9.30
C ARG A 21 0.20 -29.70 -10.47
N ARG A 22 -0.94 -30.17 -10.95
CA ARG A 22 -1.67 -29.49 -12.04
C ARG A 22 -2.12 -28.09 -11.65
N ALA A 23 -2.51 -27.88 -10.39
CA ALA A 23 -2.90 -26.57 -9.89
C ALA A 23 -1.73 -25.57 -9.75
N GLN A 24 -0.48 -26.04 -9.84
CA GLN A 24 0.71 -25.18 -9.90
C GLN A 24 1.10 -24.81 -11.35
N GLU A 25 0.44 -25.39 -12.36
CA GLU A 25 0.72 -25.08 -13.76
C GLU A 25 0.22 -23.66 -14.09
N LEU A 26 1.12 -22.83 -14.64
CA LEU A 26 0.79 -21.46 -15.02
C LEU A 26 -0.06 -21.46 -16.28
N GLU A 27 -1.27 -20.91 -16.19
CA GLU A 27 -2.12 -20.62 -17.34
C GLU A 27 -1.94 -19.16 -17.76
N SER A 28 -1.55 -18.94 -19.01
CA SER A 28 -1.45 -17.59 -19.58
C SER A 28 -2.81 -17.11 -20.06
N ILE A 29 -3.31 -16.04 -19.46
CA ILE A 29 -4.57 -15.39 -19.85
C ILE A 29 -4.22 -14.10 -20.58
N ASN A 30 -4.70 -13.93 -21.81
CA ASN A 30 -4.58 -12.65 -22.52
C ASN A 30 -5.63 -11.68 -21.99
N VAL A 31 -5.18 -10.56 -21.42
CA VAL A 31 -6.01 -9.49 -20.84
C VAL A 31 -5.94 -8.17 -21.62
N GLU A 32 -5.40 -8.17 -22.83
CA GLU A 32 -5.16 -6.94 -23.62
C GLU A 32 -6.45 -6.17 -23.91
N ARG A 33 -7.58 -6.88 -24.07
CA ARG A 33 -8.89 -6.28 -24.40
C ARG A 33 -9.50 -5.56 -23.21
N GLU A 34 -9.15 -5.96 -22.00
CA GLU A 34 -9.64 -5.42 -20.74
C GLU A 34 -8.88 -4.17 -20.29
N ILE A 35 -7.64 -3.98 -20.79
CA ILE A 35 -6.77 -2.85 -20.41
C ILE A 35 -7.48 -1.49 -20.51
N PRO A 36 -8.18 -1.14 -21.62
CA PRO A 36 -8.85 0.15 -21.74
C PRO A 36 -9.95 0.34 -20.69
N LEU A 37 -10.72 -0.71 -20.41
CA LEU A 37 -11.78 -0.69 -19.42
C LEU A 37 -11.22 -0.52 -18.01
N VAL A 38 -10.20 -1.30 -17.64
CA VAL A 38 -9.55 -1.23 -16.33
C VAL A 38 -8.90 0.13 -16.13
N THR A 39 -8.26 0.68 -17.15
CA THR A 39 -7.64 2.01 -17.10
C THR A 39 -8.67 3.11 -16.87
N ALA A 40 -9.79 3.07 -17.61
CA ALA A 40 -10.89 4.01 -17.42
C ALA A 40 -11.52 3.91 -16.03
N LEU A 41 -11.68 2.67 -15.51
CA LEU A 41 -12.18 2.43 -14.17
C LEU A 41 -11.22 2.97 -13.10
N GLN A 42 -9.92 2.73 -13.23
CA GLN A 42 -8.90 3.26 -12.32
C GLN A 42 -8.93 4.81 -12.30
N ALA A 43 -9.04 5.45 -13.46
CA ALA A 43 -9.16 6.91 -13.55
C ALA A 43 -10.43 7.42 -12.85
N HIS A 44 -11.56 6.74 -13.05
CA HIS A 44 -12.81 7.08 -12.37
C HIS A 44 -12.71 6.94 -10.85
N VAL A 45 -12.16 5.83 -10.36
CA VAL A 45 -11.96 5.59 -8.91
C VAL A 45 -11.04 6.65 -8.33
N ARG A 46 -9.91 6.97 -8.98
CA ARG A 46 -9.01 8.05 -8.55
C ARG A 46 -9.73 9.39 -8.44
N LYS A 47 -10.56 9.74 -9.43
CA LYS A 47 -11.38 10.97 -9.38
C LYS A 47 -12.32 10.97 -8.19
N VAL A 48 -13.02 9.86 -7.92
CA VAL A 48 -13.94 9.75 -6.78
C VAL A 48 -13.18 9.88 -5.46
N VAL A 49 -12.09 9.14 -5.27
CA VAL A 49 -11.25 9.17 -4.07
C VAL A 49 -10.71 10.57 -3.81
N GLY A 50 -10.09 11.19 -4.83
CA GLY A 50 -9.54 12.55 -4.74
C GLY A 50 -10.60 13.59 -4.41
N SER A 51 -11.78 13.53 -5.06
CA SER A 51 -12.87 14.47 -4.81
C SER A 51 -13.48 14.39 -3.41
N ARG A 52 -13.34 13.23 -2.73
CA ARG A 52 -13.86 12.99 -1.39
C ARG A 52 -12.83 13.26 -0.28
N GLY A 53 -11.61 13.64 -0.64
CA GLY A 53 -10.52 13.86 0.32
C GLY A 53 -10.11 12.57 1.06
N ILE A 54 -10.38 11.41 0.47
CA ILE A 54 -9.99 10.12 1.05
C ILE A 54 -8.48 9.97 0.89
N ALA A 55 -7.79 9.71 1.99
CA ALA A 55 -6.37 9.40 1.98
C ALA A 55 -6.12 7.95 1.62
N VAL A 56 -5.09 7.71 0.81
CA VAL A 56 -4.64 6.38 0.42
C VAL A 56 -3.30 6.10 1.07
N GLU A 57 -3.22 5.01 1.82
CA GLU A 57 -1.95 4.48 2.31
C GLU A 57 -1.22 3.77 1.16
N ILE A 58 0.01 4.20 0.90
CA ILE A 58 0.91 3.57 -0.08
C ILE A 58 2.04 2.85 0.66
N ASN A 59 2.41 1.68 0.16
CA ASN A 59 3.46 0.82 0.73
C ASN A 59 4.54 0.57 -0.34
N PRO A 60 5.53 1.47 -0.48
CA PRO A 60 6.42 1.48 -1.64
C PRO A 60 7.19 0.18 -1.86
N SER A 61 7.90 -0.33 -0.85
CA SER A 61 8.68 -1.56 -0.96
C SER A 61 7.80 -2.79 -1.22
N SER A 62 6.68 -2.94 -0.52
CA SER A 62 5.78 -4.09 -0.70
C SER A 62 5.12 -4.07 -2.08
N ASN A 63 4.69 -2.89 -2.55
CA ASN A 63 4.18 -2.71 -3.91
C ASN A 63 5.23 -3.07 -4.98
N LEU A 64 6.49 -2.66 -4.78
CA LEU A 64 7.57 -2.98 -5.71
C LEU A 64 7.83 -4.49 -5.76
N LEU A 65 7.89 -5.14 -4.59
CA LEU A 65 8.21 -6.57 -4.47
C LEU A 65 7.08 -7.48 -4.95
N ILE A 66 5.81 -7.15 -4.68
CA ILE A 66 4.66 -7.97 -5.05
C ILE A 66 4.13 -7.61 -6.44
N GLY A 67 4.18 -6.34 -6.82
CA GLY A 67 3.50 -5.81 -8.01
C GLY A 67 4.22 -6.05 -9.33
N ASN A 68 5.39 -6.71 -9.33
CA ASN A 68 6.26 -6.86 -10.51
C ASN A 68 6.47 -5.53 -11.25
N LEU A 69 6.61 -4.44 -10.49
CA LEU A 69 6.68 -3.08 -11.04
C LEU A 69 8.06 -2.78 -11.68
N GLY A 70 9.02 -3.69 -11.55
CA GLY A 70 10.38 -3.55 -12.08
C GLY A 70 11.20 -2.56 -11.25
N ASP A 71 10.77 -1.30 -11.25
CA ASP A 71 11.37 -0.20 -10.49
C ASP A 71 10.31 0.80 -10.00
N LEU A 72 10.77 1.81 -9.26
CA LEU A 72 9.89 2.84 -8.69
C LEU A 72 9.38 3.84 -9.72
N THR A 73 9.91 3.90 -10.94
CA THR A 73 9.38 4.75 -12.02
C THR A 73 8.00 4.29 -12.46
N SER A 74 7.70 3.00 -12.30
CA SER A 74 6.38 2.41 -12.56
C SER A 74 5.45 2.45 -11.33
N HIS A 75 5.90 3.01 -10.21
CA HIS A 75 5.12 3.00 -8.96
C HIS A 75 3.81 3.81 -9.12
N PRO A 76 2.67 3.33 -8.58
CA PRO A 76 1.39 4.04 -8.70
C PRO A 76 1.38 5.48 -8.14
N LEU A 77 2.38 5.89 -7.36
CA LEU A 77 2.49 7.25 -6.80
C LEU A 77 2.42 8.33 -7.87
N TRP A 78 3.05 8.11 -9.04
CA TRP A 78 3.12 9.11 -10.12
C TRP A 78 1.74 9.45 -10.69
N ARG A 79 0.79 8.51 -10.57
CA ARG A 79 -0.62 8.73 -10.93
C ARG A 79 -1.45 9.17 -9.72
N LEU A 80 -1.26 8.54 -8.56
CA LEU A 80 -2.05 8.84 -7.38
C LEU A 80 -1.80 10.25 -6.85
N CYS A 81 -0.54 10.61 -6.62
CA CYS A 81 -0.13 11.87 -6.01
C CYS A 81 1.11 12.42 -6.74
N PRO A 82 0.96 12.88 -7.99
CA PRO A 82 2.09 13.39 -8.76
C PRO A 82 2.76 14.57 -8.05
N PRO A 83 4.10 14.65 -8.05
CA PRO A 83 4.84 15.83 -7.64
C PRO A 83 4.41 17.10 -8.37
N ALA A 84 4.70 18.26 -7.78
CA ALA A 84 4.38 19.55 -8.38
C ALA A 84 4.99 19.68 -9.79
N GLY A 85 4.23 20.23 -10.72
CA GLY A 85 4.66 20.41 -12.12
C GLY A 85 4.41 19.21 -13.04
N MET A 86 4.03 18.04 -12.52
CA MET A 86 3.62 16.91 -13.37
C MET A 86 2.13 16.99 -13.74
N VAL A 87 1.82 16.65 -15.00
CA VAL A 87 0.45 16.63 -15.50
C VAL A 87 -0.27 15.39 -14.98
N SER A 88 -1.45 15.57 -14.40
CA SER A 88 -2.34 14.47 -14.00
C SER A 88 -3.63 14.47 -14.81
N ASP A 89 -4.10 13.27 -15.13
CA ASP A 89 -5.40 13.00 -15.76
C ASP A 89 -6.58 13.09 -14.78
N ALA A 90 -6.32 13.18 -13.48
CA ALA A 90 -7.33 13.28 -12.42
C ALA A 90 -6.84 14.17 -11.26
N PRO A 91 -7.73 14.63 -10.36
CA PRO A 91 -7.31 15.28 -9.14
C PRO A 91 -6.34 14.40 -8.35
N GLY A 92 -5.27 14.99 -7.82
CA GLY A 92 -4.33 14.30 -6.94
C GLY A 92 -5.05 13.72 -5.72
N VAL A 93 -4.71 12.48 -5.40
CA VAL A 93 -5.15 11.78 -4.19
C VAL A 93 -4.16 12.11 -3.08
N ARG A 94 -4.67 12.38 -1.87
CA ARG A 94 -3.80 12.52 -0.70
C ARG A 94 -3.25 11.15 -0.33
N VAL A 95 -1.94 11.05 -0.14
CA VAL A 95 -1.29 9.78 0.23
C VAL A 95 -0.64 9.87 1.60
N CYS A 96 -0.55 8.76 2.30
CA CYS A 96 0.35 8.57 3.44
C CYS A 96 1.22 7.34 3.19
N ILE A 97 2.41 7.31 3.77
CA ILE A 97 3.39 6.24 3.55
C ILE A 97 3.28 5.23 4.70
N GLY A 98 3.14 3.95 4.35
CA GLY A 98 3.15 2.81 5.26
C GLY A 98 4.29 1.84 4.92
N SER A 99 4.69 1.05 5.91
CA SER A 99 5.70 -0.01 5.77
C SER A 99 5.10 -1.40 5.58
N ASP A 100 3.77 -1.52 5.58
CA ASP A 100 3.02 -2.78 5.46
C ASP A 100 3.45 -3.80 6.53
N ASP A 101 4.24 -4.82 6.13
CA ASP A 101 4.83 -5.84 6.99
C ASP A 101 6.37 -5.70 7.04
N PRO A 102 6.93 -4.84 7.93
CA PRO A 102 8.37 -4.63 8.11
C PRO A 102 9.22 -5.89 8.21
N ILE A 103 8.69 -6.93 8.87
CA ILE A 103 9.39 -8.22 9.04
C ILE A 103 9.46 -8.98 7.70
N THR A 104 8.37 -8.97 6.93
CA THR A 104 8.28 -9.68 5.65
C THR A 104 9.13 -8.99 4.58
N PHE A 105 9.13 -7.67 4.54
CA PHE A 105 9.82 -6.88 3.51
C PHE A 105 11.20 -6.39 3.94
N ALA A 106 11.66 -6.74 5.15
CA ALA A 106 12.93 -6.30 5.73
C ALA A 106 13.15 -4.78 5.58
N THR A 107 12.12 -4.02 5.93
CA THR A 107 12.05 -2.56 5.77
C THR A 107 11.59 -1.90 7.08
N SER A 108 11.63 -0.58 7.11
CA SER A 108 11.14 0.27 8.18
C SER A 108 10.52 1.53 7.60
N LEU A 109 9.65 2.19 8.36
CA LEU A 109 8.99 3.40 7.87
C LEU A 109 9.99 4.48 7.40
N PRO A 110 11.11 4.79 8.10
CA PRO A 110 12.11 5.72 7.58
C PRO A 110 12.72 5.29 6.24
N GLU A 111 12.95 3.99 6.04
CA GLU A 111 13.48 3.46 4.78
C GLU A 111 12.47 3.62 3.64
N GLU A 112 11.17 3.48 3.88
CA GLU A 112 10.13 3.78 2.87
C GLU A 112 10.15 5.26 2.44
N TYR A 113 10.37 6.18 3.38
CA TYR A 113 10.52 7.61 3.06
C TYR A 113 11.79 7.86 2.24
N GLN A 114 12.92 7.24 2.61
CA GLN A 114 14.16 7.36 1.86
C GLN A 114 14.02 6.80 0.44
N LEU A 115 13.38 5.64 0.30
CA LEU A 115 13.13 5.00 -0.98
C LEU A 115 12.34 5.90 -1.93
N LEU A 116 11.32 6.60 -1.42
CA LEU A 116 10.57 7.58 -2.21
C LEU A 116 11.36 8.86 -2.46
N ALA A 117 12.15 9.34 -1.51
CA ALA A 117 13.03 10.50 -1.69
C ALA A 117 14.02 10.28 -2.84
N ASP A 118 14.64 9.11 -2.87
CA ASP A 118 15.58 8.70 -3.90
C ASP A 118 14.86 8.62 -5.26
N ALA A 119 13.71 7.93 -5.33
CA ALA A 119 12.94 7.83 -6.58
C ALA A 119 12.48 9.19 -7.14
N LEU A 120 12.06 10.12 -6.28
CA LEU A 120 11.67 11.47 -6.67
C LEU A 120 12.88 12.27 -7.16
N THR A 121 14.02 12.17 -6.48
CA THR A 121 15.27 12.84 -6.84
C THR A 121 15.80 12.32 -8.18
N GLU A 122 15.81 11.00 -8.37
CA GLU A 122 16.22 10.34 -9.61
C GLU A 122 15.30 10.70 -10.79
N ALA A 123 14.02 10.97 -10.53
CA ALA A 123 13.08 11.51 -11.52
C ALA A 123 13.31 13.00 -11.85
N GLY A 124 14.30 13.65 -11.24
CA GLY A 124 14.68 15.03 -11.51
C GLY A 124 13.86 16.07 -10.74
N ILE A 125 13.11 15.66 -9.71
CA ILE A 125 12.40 16.59 -8.83
C ILE A 125 13.41 17.33 -7.95
N ALA A 126 13.26 18.65 -7.84
CA ALA A 126 14.16 19.47 -7.03
C ALA A 126 14.02 19.13 -5.55
N GLY A 127 15.13 19.13 -4.81
CA GLY A 127 15.17 18.78 -3.37
C GLY A 127 14.05 19.43 -2.53
N PRO A 128 13.79 20.75 -2.63
CA PRO A 128 12.70 21.39 -1.89
C PRO A 128 11.31 20.84 -2.21
N ASP A 129 11.07 20.43 -3.46
CA ASP A 129 9.80 19.83 -3.88
C ASP A 129 9.69 18.38 -3.38
N VAL A 130 10.80 17.64 -3.33
CA VAL A 130 10.87 16.31 -2.69
C VAL A 130 10.53 16.42 -1.21
N ASP A 131 11.18 17.33 -0.48
CA ASP A 131 10.94 17.58 0.94
C ASP A 131 9.48 17.97 1.20
N ALA A 132 8.93 18.86 0.38
CA ALA A 132 7.54 19.29 0.48
C ALA A 132 6.56 18.13 0.24
N TRP A 133 6.83 17.26 -0.73
CA TRP A 133 6.00 16.10 -1.03
C TRP A 133 6.02 15.09 0.13
N LEU A 134 7.20 14.77 0.66
CA LEU A 134 7.36 13.84 1.78
C LEU A 134 6.71 14.37 3.06
N GLU A 135 6.86 15.67 3.35
CA GLU A 135 6.20 16.31 4.48
C GLU A 135 4.67 16.31 4.32
N ALA A 136 4.16 16.54 3.11
CA ALA A 136 2.72 16.45 2.84
C ALA A 136 2.18 15.03 3.08
N ALA A 137 2.92 13.99 2.68
CA ALA A 137 2.56 12.60 2.95
C ALA A 137 2.58 12.26 4.44
N ARG A 138 3.58 12.76 5.18
CA ARG A 138 3.69 12.60 6.63
C ARG A 138 2.53 13.27 7.37
N GLN A 139 2.21 14.50 6.99
CA GLN A 139 1.07 15.25 7.56
C GLN A 139 -0.26 14.59 7.22
N CYS A 140 -0.40 14.02 6.02
CA CYS A 140 -1.56 13.20 5.66
C CYS A 140 -1.76 12.09 6.69
N GLY A 141 -0.74 11.25 6.92
CA GLY A 141 -0.83 10.15 7.90
C GLY A 141 -1.18 10.61 9.32
N LEU A 142 -0.66 11.77 9.75
CA LEU A 142 -1.00 12.34 11.06
C LEU A 142 -2.44 12.87 11.17
N THR A 143 -2.97 13.41 10.08
CA THR A 143 -4.30 14.03 10.04
C THR A 143 -5.42 13.04 9.75
N THR A 144 -5.10 11.88 9.17
CA THR A 144 -6.09 10.85 8.77
C THR A 144 -6.10 9.63 9.68
N LYS A 145 -5.36 9.67 10.79
CA LYS A 145 -5.33 8.59 11.78
C LYS A 145 -6.69 8.44 12.49
N PHE A 146 -7.02 7.21 12.85
CA PHE A 146 -8.22 6.89 13.63
C PHE A 146 -8.01 6.93 15.15
N THR A 147 -6.90 7.54 15.60
CA THR A 147 -6.61 7.71 17.03
C THR A 147 -7.12 9.05 17.53
N VAL A 148 -7.56 9.10 18.79
CA VAL A 148 -7.93 10.35 19.44
C VAL A 148 -6.73 11.30 19.53
N PRO A 149 -6.95 12.63 19.47
CA PRO A 149 -5.90 13.58 19.84
C PRO A 149 -5.36 13.20 21.21
N ARG A 150 -4.04 13.11 21.32
CA ARG A 150 -3.39 12.84 22.59
C ARG A 150 -3.84 13.91 23.57
N LEU A 151 -4.54 13.53 24.64
CA LEU A 151 -4.81 14.40 25.77
C LEU A 151 -3.45 14.92 26.26
N ALA A 152 -3.32 16.23 26.46
CA ALA A 152 -2.09 16.89 26.88
C ALA A 152 -1.63 16.52 28.32
N GLY A 153 -2.09 15.39 28.85
CA GLY A 153 -1.64 14.84 30.12
C GLY A 153 -0.20 14.32 30.00
N GLN A 154 0.54 14.44 31.11
CA GLN A 154 1.83 13.77 31.25
C GLN A 154 1.64 12.26 31.02
N LEU A 155 2.64 11.62 30.42
CA LEU A 155 2.70 10.16 30.44
C LEU A 155 2.90 9.76 31.89
N ASP A 156 1.86 9.23 32.52
CA ASP A 156 2.08 8.40 33.69
C ASP A 156 3.02 7.27 33.27
N LYS A 157 3.93 6.89 34.17
CA LYS A 157 4.97 5.86 33.94
C LYS A 157 4.40 4.71 33.10
N PRO A 158 5.18 4.15 32.14
CA PRO A 158 4.73 3.01 31.36
C PRO A 158 4.12 1.97 32.29
N MET A 159 2.95 1.44 31.94
CA MET A 159 2.31 0.39 32.74
C MET A 159 3.35 -0.69 33.02
N SER A 160 3.79 -0.82 34.28
CA SER A 160 4.70 -1.89 34.64
C SER A 160 3.93 -3.20 34.56
N PHE A 161 4.56 -4.22 33.99
CA PHE A 161 3.99 -5.57 33.87
C PHE A 161 3.69 -6.23 35.22
N ASP A 162 4.11 -5.62 36.35
CA ASP A 162 3.97 -6.17 37.70
C ASP A 162 2.52 -6.15 38.23
N ARG A 163 1.56 -5.64 37.46
CA ARG A 163 0.13 -5.55 37.84
C ARG A 163 -0.78 -6.58 37.19
N PHE A 164 -0.25 -7.64 36.58
CA PHE A 164 -1.09 -8.81 36.27
C PHE A 164 -1.19 -9.70 37.52
N PRO A 165 -2.37 -9.86 38.15
CA PRO A 165 -2.55 -10.88 39.16
C PRO A 165 -2.57 -12.23 38.44
N LEU A 166 -1.40 -12.81 38.22
CA LEU A 166 -1.27 -14.23 37.93
C LEU A 166 -1.64 -14.98 39.22
N ARG A 167 -2.93 -15.25 39.41
CA ARG A 167 -3.36 -16.39 40.20
C ARG A 167 -3.28 -17.61 39.29
N ILE A 168 -2.21 -18.38 39.44
CA ILE A 168 -2.19 -19.80 39.07
C ILE A 168 -3.03 -20.55 40.11
#